data_AF-A0A925HFC7-F1
#
_entry.id   AF-A0A925HFC7-F1
#
_cell.length_a   1.000
_cell.length_b   1.000
_cell.length_c   1.000
_cell.angle_alpha   90.00
_cell.angle_beta   90.00
_cell.angle_gamma   90.00
#
_symmetry.space_group_name_H-M   'P 1'
#
loop_
_entity.id
_entity.type
_entity.pdbx_description
1 polymer ?
#
loop_
_entity_poly.entity_id
_entity_poly.type
_entity_poly.pdbx_seq_one_letter_code
_entity_poly.pdbx_strand_id
1 'polypeptide(L)' 'MAGTLTIERRGLLLVLSSPSGAGKTTLARRLITADADISMSVSVTTRKPRAGEVEAQDYYFVDEPTFKR' A
#
# COMPACT_ATOMS: atom_id res chain seq x y z
N MET A 1 -9.99 -43.06 -0.39
CA MET A 1 -10.02 -41.89 -1.30
C MET A 1 -9.31 -40.75 -0.60
N ALA A 2 -8.08 -40.44 -1.01
CA ALA A 2 -7.34 -39.32 -0.42
C ALA A 2 -7.94 -38.01 -0.96
N GLY A 3 -8.50 -37.20 -0.07
CA GLY A 3 -9.03 -35.89 -0.43
C GLY A 3 -7.92 -35.00 -0.97
N THR A 4 -8.14 -34.39 -2.12
CA THR A 4 -7.22 -33.42 -2.72
C THR A 4 -7.08 -32.24 -1.77
N LEU A 5 -5.88 -32.03 -1.23
CA LEU A 5 -5.56 -30.81 -0.48
C LEU A 5 -5.45 -29.65 -1.46
N THR A 6 -6.45 -28.77 -1.49
CA THR A 6 -6.39 -27.51 -2.23
C THR A 6 -5.46 -26.56 -1.49
N ILE A 7 -4.30 -26.26 -2.07
CA ILE A 7 -3.40 -25.22 -1.54
C ILE A 7 -3.87 -23.87 -2.08
N GLU A 8 -4.54 -23.10 -1.23
CA GLU A 8 -4.97 -21.74 -1.56
C GLU A 8 -3.75 -20.82 -1.79
N ARG A 9 -3.78 -20.04 -2.87
CA ARG A 9 -2.75 -19.04 -3.17
C ARG A 9 -2.95 -17.82 -2.28
N ARG A 10 -1.93 -17.46 -1.49
CA ARG A 10 -2.00 -16.38 -0.47
C ARG A 10 -1.78 -14.95 -1.02
N GLY A 11 -1.92 -14.75 -2.33
CA GLY A 11 -1.50 -13.50 -2.99
C GLY A 11 0.01 -13.26 -2.93
N LEU A 12 0.48 -12.16 -3.54
CA LEU A 12 1.89 -11.76 -3.55
C LEU A 12 2.04 -10.39 -2.88
N LEU A 13 2.97 -10.28 -1.93
CA LEU A 13 3.36 -8.99 -1.36
C LEU A 13 4.49 -8.39 -2.20
N LEU A 14 4.20 -7.25 -2.83
CA LEU A 14 5.19 -6.49 -3.60
C LEU A 14 5.73 -5.33 -2.75
N VAL A 15 7.05 -5.26 -2.60
CA VAL A 15 7.73 -4.15 -1.91
C VAL A 15 8.52 -3.34 -2.93
N LEU A 16 8.09 -2.10 -3.16
CA LEU A 16 8.79 -1.13 -4.01
C LEU A 16 9.62 -0.19 -3.13
N SER A 17 10.91 -0.05 -3.41
CA SER A 17 11.81 0.87 -2.73
C SER A 17 12.74 1.56 -3.72
N SER A 18 13.07 2.83 -3.47
CA SER A 18 13.98 3.65 -4.27
C SER A 18 14.38 4.92 -3.49
N PRO A 19 15.45 5.64 -3.88
CA PRO A 19 15.72 6.98 -3.37
C PRO A 19 14.54 7.94 -3.57
N SER A 20 14.50 9.01 -2.79
CA SER A 20 13.53 10.10 -2.99
C SER A 20 13.67 10.70 -4.39
N GLY A 21 12.55 10.98 -5.06
CA GLY A 21 12.52 11.53 -6.41
C GLY A 21 12.70 10.53 -7.55
N ALA A 22 13.00 9.25 -7.28
CA ALA A 22 13.19 8.23 -8.32
C ALA A 22 11.88 7.68 -8.93
N GLY A 23 10.71 8.21 -8.54
CA GLY A 23 9.43 7.91 -9.18
C GLY A 23 8.64 6.71 -8.62
N LYS A 24 8.97 6.21 -7.42
CA LYS A 24 8.27 5.09 -6.76
C LYS A 24 6.74 5.23 -6.77
N THR A 25 6.24 6.40 -6.35
CA THR A 25 4.80 6.67 -6.29
C THR A 25 4.16 6.62 -7.68
N THR A 26 4.85 7.18 -8.68
CA THR A 26 4.37 7.16 -10.08
C THR A 26 4.28 5.73 -10.61
N LEU A 27 5.30 4.90 -10.37
CA LEU A 27 5.29 3.49 -10.78
C LEU A 27 4.18 2.70 -10.07
N ALA A 28 4.04 2.88 -8.76
CA ALA A 28 3.05 2.15 -7.98
C ALA A 28 1.61 2.49 -8.42
N ARG A 29 1.31 3.77 -8.72
CA ARG A 29 0.01 4.18 -9.28
C ARG A 29 -0.25 3.58 -10.66
N ARG A 30 0.77 3.52 -11.52
CA ARG A 30 0.66 2.88 -12.84
C ARG A 30 0.37 1.38 -12.73
N LEU A 31 1.00 0.67 -11.79
CA LEU A 31 0.76 -0.76 -11.56
C LEU A 31 -0.70 -1.03 -11.19
N ILE A 32 -1.25 -0.29 -10.24
CA ILE A 32 -2.66 -0.44 -9.79
C ILE A 32 -3.66 -0.08 -10.91
N THR A 33 -3.29 0.86 -11.78
CA THR A 33 -4.14 1.22 -12.93
C THR A 33 -4.08 0.16 -14.04
N ALA A 34 -2.93 -0.50 -14.19
CA ALA A 34 -2.71 -1.49 -15.24
C ALA A 34 -3.25 -2.88 -14.88
N ASP A 35 -3.37 -3.20 -13.59
CA ASP A 35 -3.79 -4.52 -13.12
C ASP A 35 -4.72 -4.39 -11.89
N ALA A 36 -5.97 -4.85 -12.07
CA ALA A 36 -7.01 -4.79 -11.05
C ALA A 36 -6.79 -5.76 -9.88
N ASP A 37 -5.93 -6.76 -10.05
CA ASP A 37 -5.57 -7.69 -8.97
C ASP A 37 -4.50 -7.10 -8.03
N ILE A 38 -3.96 -5.92 -8.35
CA ILE A 38 -2.99 -5.20 -7.52
C ILE A 38 -3.69 -4.07 -6.76
N SER A 39 -3.54 -4.08 -5.44
CA SER A 39 -4.01 -3.02 -4.55
C SER A 39 -2.85 -2.34 -3.81
N MET A 40 -3.02 -1.06 -3.49
CA MET A 40 -2.07 -0.33 -2.63
C MET A 40 -2.39 -0.60 -1.16
N SER A 41 -1.36 -0.84 -0.36
CA SER A 41 -1.45 -0.66 1.10
C SER A 41 -1.23 0.81 1.44
N VAL A 42 -2.29 1.51 1.85
CA VAL A 42 -2.21 2.91 2.31
C VAL A 42 -1.65 2.91 3.73
N SER A 43 -0.51 3.56 3.92
CA SER A 43 0.21 3.58 5.20
C SER A 43 -0.40 4.59 6.18
N VAL A 44 -0.15 4.38 7.47
CA VAL A 44 -0.51 5.34 8.53
C VAL A 44 0.68 6.24 8.84
N THR A 45 0.45 7.51 9.14
CA THR A 45 1.52 8.44 9.55
C THR A 45 1.02 9.48 10.57
N THR A 46 1.92 9.97 11.41
CA THR A 46 1.64 11.03 12.40
C THR A 46 2.05 12.42 11.92
N ARG A 47 2.74 12.52 10.77
CA ARG A 47 3.04 13.82 10.17
C ARG A 47 1.76 14.47 9.66
N LYS A 48 1.77 15.80 9.54
CA LYS A 48 0.68 16.51 8.87
C LYS A 48 0.68 16.25 7.35
N PRO A 49 -0.50 16.25 6.70
CA PRO A 49 -0.60 16.26 5.24
C PRO A 49 0.13 17.45 4.64
N ARG A 50 0.76 17.24 3.48
CA ARG A 50 1.31 18.31 2.63
C ARG A 50 0.21 18.82 1.69
N ALA A 51 0.45 19.97 1.07
CA ALA A 51 -0.46 20.50 0.05
C ALA A 51 -0.66 19.48 -1.07
N GLY A 52 -1.92 19.15 -1.36
CA GLY A 52 -2.32 18.19 -2.39
C GLY A 52 -2.38 16.73 -1.95
N GLU A 53 -1.99 16.39 -0.73
CA GLU A 53 -2.18 15.04 -0.19
C GLU A 53 -3.61 14.83 0.31
N VAL A 54 -4.11 13.61 0.13
CA VAL A 54 -5.50 13.23 0.40
C VAL A 54 -5.55 12.11 1.45
N GLU A 55 -6.39 12.31 2.48
CA GLU A 55 -6.70 11.32 3.52
C GLU A 55 -7.19 10.00 2.90
N ALA A 56 -6.72 8.87 3.43
CA ALA A 56 -7.03 7.51 2.97
C ALA A 56 -6.60 7.18 1.53
N GLN A 57 -5.91 8.09 0.83
CA GLN A 57 -5.32 7.84 -0.49
C GLN A 57 -3.79 7.84 -0.43
N ASP A 58 -3.20 8.90 0.13
CA ASP A 58 -1.74 8.99 0.27
C ASP A 58 -1.29 8.37 1.59
N TYR A 59 -1.97 8.72 2.68
CA TYR A 59 -1.81 8.15 4.01
C TYR A 59 -3.12 8.21 4.78
N TYR A 60 -3.24 7.38 5.82
CA TYR A 60 -4.09 7.69 6.95
C TYR A 60 -3.34 8.62 7.89
N PHE A 61 -3.82 9.84 8.06
CA PHE A 61 -3.17 10.85 8.90
C PHE A 61 -3.79 10.81 10.29
N VAL A 62 -3.05 10.30 11.26
CA VAL A 62 -3.53 10.11 12.64
C VAL A 62 -2.68 10.91 13.62
N ASP A 63 -3.17 11.08 14.85
CA ASP A 63 -2.35 11.64 15.92
C ASP A 63 -1.40 10.59 16.54
N GLU A 64 -0.42 11.08 17.29
CA GLU A 64 0.60 10.23 17.94
C GLU A 64 -0.01 9.19 18.91
N PRO A 65 -1.03 9.52 19.73
CA PRO A 65 -1.71 8.52 20.55
C PRO A 65 -2.37 7.40 19.73
N THR A 66 -3.05 7.73 18.63
CA THR A 66 -3.72 6.74 17.77
C THR A 66 -2.71 5.81 17.11
N PHE A 67 -1.55 6.33 16.71
CA PHE A 67 -0.49 5.52 16.08
C PHE A 67 0.15 4.50 17.05
N LYS A 68 0.20 4.80 18.35
CA LYS A 68 0.89 3.98 19.36
C LYS A 68 0.02 2.91 20.02
N ARG A 69 -1.24 2.79 19.61
CA ARG A 69 -2.19 1.80 20.13
C ARG A 69 -1.98 0.43 19.47
#